data_AF-A0A087UBP7-F1
#
_entry.id   AF-A0A087UBP7-F1
#
_cell.length_a   1.000
_cell.length_b   1.000
_cell.length_c   1.000
_cell.angle_alpha   90.00
_cell.angle_beta   90.00
_cell.angle_gamma   90.00
#
_symmetry.space_group_name_H-M   'P 1'
#
loop_
_entity.id
_entity.type
_entity.pdbx_description
1 polymer ?
#
loop_
_entity_poly.entity_id
_entity_poly.type
_entity_poly.pdbx_seq_one_letter_code
_entity_poly.pdbx_strand_id
1 'polypeptide(L)' 'ELERVGPLLVAALVAVCYSNSLSCGLAYDDIAAVRDNRDIRPHTPITNIFFNDFWGMPLRKV' A
#
# COMPACT_ATOMS: atom_id res chain seq x y z
N GLU A 1 -10.48 6.64 31.36
CA GLU A 1 -9.22 5.87 31.19
C GLU A 1 -9.30 4.89 30.03
N LEU A 2 -10.35 4.07 29.93
CA LEU A 2 -10.59 3.17 28.80
C LEU A 2 -10.61 3.89 27.43
N GLU A 3 -11.26 5.05 27.32
CA GLU A 3 -11.22 5.88 26.09
C GLU A 3 -9.80 6.33 25.68
N ARG A 4 -8.87 6.43 26.64
CA ARG A 4 -7.48 6.83 26.37
C ARG A 4 -6.62 5.65 25.92
N VAL A 5 -6.89 4.44 26.43
CA VAL A 5 -6.11 3.23 26.13
C VAL A 5 -6.75 2.30 25.10
N GLY A 6 -8.07 2.43 24.88
CA GLY A 6 -8.87 1.62 23.97
C GLY A 6 -8.31 1.55 22.56
N PRO A 7 -7.93 2.68 21.93
CA PRO A 7 -7.32 2.66 20.59
C PRO A 7 -6.03 1.82 20.54
N LEU A 8 -5.19 1.89 21.58
CA LEU A 8 -3.95 1.11 21.65
C LEU A 8 -4.23 -0.38 21.82
N LEU A 9 -5.23 -0.73 22.64
CA LEU A 9 -5.66 -2.12 22.80
C LEU A 9 -6.21 -2.70 21.50
N VAL A 10 -6.99 -1.92 20.74
CA VAL A 10 -7.50 -2.32 19.43
C VAL A 10 -6.35 -2.49 18.44
N ALA A 11 -5.41 -1.55 18.38
CA ALA A 11 -4.24 -1.66 17.51
C ALA A 11 -3.39 -2.90 17.81
N ALA A 12 -3.15 -3.19 19.10
CA ALA A 12 -2.43 -4.37 19.55
C ALA A 12 -3.18 -5.67 19.17
N LEU A 13 -4.50 -5.71 19.38
CA LEU A 13 -5.32 -6.86 19.01
C LEU A 13 -5.29 -7.11 17.50
N VAL A 14 -5.46 -6.07 16.68
CA VAL A 14 -5.38 -6.17 15.22
C VAL A 14 -4.00 -6.67 14.79
N ALA A 15 -2.91 -6.13 15.34
CA ALA A 15 -1.55 -6.57 15.04
C ALA A 15 -1.34 -8.07 15.35
N VAL A 16 -1.87 -8.55 16.48
CA VAL A 16 -1.80 -9.98 16.83
C VAL A 16 -2.63 -10.83 15.87
N CYS A 17 -3.87 -10.44 15.57
CA CYS A 17 -4.76 -11.16 14.66
C CYS A 17 -4.18 -11.32 13.25
N TYR A 18 -3.51 -10.27 12.73
CA TYR A 18 -2.90 -10.27 11.40
C TYR A 18 -1.42 -10.67 11.40
N SER A 19 -0.84 -11.04 12.55
CA SER A 19 0.58 -11.46 12.61
C SER A 19 0.87 -12.70 11.75
N ASN A 20 -0.12 -13.58 11.57
CA ASN A 20 -0.02 -14.77 10.73
C ASN A 20 0.07 -14.45 9.23
N SER A 21 -0.28 -13.23 8.79
CA SER A 21 -0.20 -12.83 7.38
C SER A 21 1.13 -12.18 7.02
N LEU A 22 2.04 -11.94 7.97
CA LEU A 22 3.31 -11.26 7.71
C LEU A 22 4.25 -12.01 6.76
N SER A 23 4.09 -13.33 6.65
CA SER A 23 4.86 -14.17 5.72
C SER A 23 4.13 -14.42 4.39
N CYS A 24 2.91 -13.92 4.23
CA CYS A 24 2.18 -14.01 2.98
C CYS A 24 2.76 -13.03 1.95
N GLY A 25 2.61 -13.35 0.68
CA GLY A 25 2.91 -12.42 -0.41
C GLY A 25 1.85 -11.34 -0.58
N LEU A 26 2.14 -10.40 -1.47
CA LEU A 26 1.18 -9.40 -1.94
C LEU A 26 0.03 -10.07 -2.71
N ALA A 27 -1.20 -9.57 -2.57
CA ALA A 27 -2.30 -9.98 -3.42
C ALA A 27 -2.05 -9.53 -4.87
N TYR A 28 -2.81 -10.08 -5.82
CA TYR A 28 -2.55 -9.87 -7.25
C TYR A 28 -2.45 -8.39 -7.65
N ASP A 29 -3.41 -7.55 -7.23
CA ASP A 29 -3.41 -6.12 -7.55
C ASP A 29 -2.32 -5.34 -6.80
N ASP A 30 -1.96 -5.79 -5.60
CA ASP A 30 -0.89 -5.18 -4.80
C ASP A 30 0.48 -5.35 -5.48
N ILE A 31 0.70 -6.45 -6.20
CA ILE A 31 1.94 -6.67 -6.96
C ILE A 31 2.08 -5.58 -8.01
N ALA A 32 1.04 -5.32 -8.80
CA ALA A 32 1.04 -4.26 -9.81
C ALA A 32 1.25 -2.89 -9.16
N ALA A 33 0.53 -2.58 -8.08
CA ALA A 33 0.54 -1.26 -7.45
C ALA A 33 1.81 -0.95 -6.63
N VAL A 34 2.44 -1.94 -6.01
CA VAL A 34 3.57 -1.75 -5.08
C VAL A 34 4.86 -2.32 -5.64
N ARG A 35 4.84 -3.58 -6.10
CA ARG A 35 6.06 -4.24 -6.57
C ARG A 35 6.48 -3.75 -7.93
N ASP A 36 5.54 -3.49 -8.84
CA ASP A 36 5.84 -3.26 -10.25
C ASP A 36 5.57 -1.81 -10.71
N ASN A 37 4.78 -1.03 -9.96
CA ASN A 37 4.47 0.36 -10.28
C ASN A 37 5.75 1.19 -10.44
N ARG A 38 5.89 1.81 -11.62
CA ARG A 38 7.08 2.58 -11.98
C ARG A 38 7.10 3.95 -11.34
N ASP A 39 5.96 4.53 -10.97
CA ASP A 39 5.88 5.91 -10.50
C ASP A 39 6.42 6.10 -9.09
N ILE A 40 6.49 5.02 -8.32
CA ILE A 40 7.02 5.00 -6.95
C ILE A 40 8.52 4.68 -6.90
N ARG A 41 9.25 4.82 -8.01
CA ARG A 41 10.70 4.61 -8.04
C ARG A 41 11.46 5.92 -7.82
N PRO A 42 12.62 5.89 -7.13
CA PRO A 42 13.42 7.10 -6.92
C PRO A 42 13.89 7.79 -8.22
N HIS A 43 14.01 7.02 -9.32
CA HIS A 43 14.51 7.49 -10.61
C HIS A 43 13.40 7.94 -11.58
N THR A 44 12.13 7.78 -11.21
CA THR A 44 11.00 8.24 -12.04
C THR A 44 10.50 9.60 -11.57
N PRO A 45 10.11 10.51 -12.48
CA PRO A 45 9.52 11.78 -12.09
C PRO A 45 8.24 11.57 -11.27
N ILE A 46 8.18 12.15 -10.08
CA ILE A 46 7.00 12.05 -9.20
C ILE A 46 5.72 12.60 -9.86
N THR A 47 5.89 13.48 -10.84
CA THR A 47 4.80 14.04 -11.64
C THR A 47 3.98 12.97 -12.36
N ASN A 48 4.57 11.80 -12.65
CA ASN A 48 3.88 10.70 -13.32
C ASN A 48 2.65 10.20 -12.54
N ILE A 49 2.65 10.30 -11.21
CA ILE A 49 1.52 9.91 -10.34
C ILE A 49 0.23 10.66 -10.73
N PHE A 50 0.35 11.85 -11.32
CA PHE A 50 -0.82 12.64 -11.76
C PHE A 50 -1.28 12.33 -13.19
N PHE A 51 -0.51 11.58 -13.97
CA PHE A 51 -0.79 11.30 -15.39
C PHE A 51 -1.02 9.81 -15.68
N ASN A 52 -0.58 8.94 -14.78
CA ASN A 52 -0.79 7.50 -14.86
C ASN A 52 -1.93 7.06 -13.92
N ASP A 53 -2.43 5.86 -14.15
CA ASP A 53 -3.42 5.22 -13.28
C ASP A 53 -2.78 4.67 -12.00
N PHE A 54 -3.61 4.04 -11.15
CA PHE A 54 -3.18 3.45 -9.88
C PHE A 54 -2.04 2.42 -10.02
N TRP A 55 -1.92 1.75 -11.16
CA TRP A 55 -0.89 0.74 -11.43
C TRP A 55 0.35 1.31 -12.13
N GLY A 56 0.40 2.63 -12.35
CA GLY A 56 1.49 3.30 -13.03
C GLY A 56 1.45 3.18 -14.57
N MET A 57 0.27 2.96 -15.14
CA MET A 57 0.07 2.92 -16.59
C MET A 57 -0.47 4.26 -17.11
N PRO A 58 0.01 4.77 -18.27
CA PRO A 58 -0.48 6.03 -18.81
C PRO A 58 -1.98 6.02 -19.07
N LEU A 59 -2.71 6.98 -18.48
CA LEU A 59 -4.16 7.14 -18.69
C LEU A 59 -4.49 7.54 -20.14
N ARG A 60 -3.58 8.31 -20.75
CA ARG A 60 -3.66 8.67 -22.17
C ARG A 60 -2.56 7.95 -22.92
N LYS A 61 -2.95 7.01 -23.77
CA LYS A 61 -2.08 6.48 -24.81
C LYS A 61 -1.96 7.56 -25.89
N VAL A 62 -0.74 8.05 -26.11
CA VAL A 62 -0.43 8.88 -27.27
C VAL A 62 -0.49 8.00 -28.51
#